data_AF-A0A948IYU2-F1
#
_entry.id   AF-A0A948IYU2-F1
#
_cell.length_a   1.000
_cell.length_b   1.000
_cell.length_c   1.000
_cell.angle_alpha   90.00
_cell.angle_beta   90.00
_cell.angle_gamma   90.00
#
_symmetry.space_group_name_H-M   'P 1'
#
loop_
_entity.id
_entity.type
_entity.pdbx_description
1 polymer ?
#
loop_
_entity_poly.entity_id
_entity_poly.type
_entity_poly.pdbx_seq_one_letter_code
_entity_poly.pdbx_strand_id
1 'polypeptide(L)'
;MKTTRPAPRTEEEIIPSAPVPARTERRVNTTQPPPQPGSGPEDLSGPEARLPHERDQSVDMTHGEPDAQVEQAYRDVKRGLQDTDRGPAADKAYQKQKRAD
;
A
#
# COMPACT_ATOMS: atom_id res chain seq x y z
N MET A 1 15.82 -40.97 -61.97
CA MET A 1 14.85 -40.01 -61.39
C MET A 1 15.58 -39.25 -60.29
N LYS A 2 15.65 -37.92 -60.36
CA LYS A 2 16.37 -37.05 -59.42
C LYS A 2 15.46 -36.74 -58.23
N THR A 3 15.91 -36.97 -57.01
CA THR A 3 15.26 -36.46 -55.79
C THR A 3 16.24 -35.51 -55.10
N THR A 4 16.02 -34.21 -55.32
CA THR A 4 16.75 -33.11 -54.69
C THR A 4 16.33 -33.02 -53.22
N ARG A 5 17.29 -33.11 -52.30
CA ARG A 5 17.09 -32.81 -50.87
C ARG A 5 17.04 -31.29 -50.68
N PRO A 6 16.05 -30.70 -49.98
CA PRO A 6 16.04 -29.26 -49.73
C PRO A 6 17.17 -28.90 -48.75
N ALA A 7 17.82 -27.76 -49.01
CA ALA A 7 18.91 -27.21 -48.19
C ALA A 7 18.47 -26.94 -46.74
N PRO A 8 19.38 -26.97 -45.75
CA PRO A 8 19.06 -26.56 -44.39
C PRO A 8 18.71 -25.07 -44.38
N ARG A 9 17.59 -24.74 -43.74
CA ARG A 9 17.12 -23.37 -43.52
C ARG A 9 18.16 -22.67 -42.66
N THR A 10 18.78 -21.61 -43.19
CA THR A 10 19.66 -20.73 -42.42
C THR A 10 18.87 -20.23 -41.21
N GLU A 11 19.31 -20.58 -40.01
CA GLU A 11 18.85 -19.96 -38.78
C GLU A 11 19.30 -18.50 -38.89
N GLU A 12 18.38 -17.60 -39.25
CA GLU A 12 18.59 -16.18 -39.05
C GLU A 12 18.94 -16.02 -37.57
N GLU A 13 20.16 -15.57 -37.32
CA GLU A 13 20.65 -15.13 -36.03
C GLU A 13 19.61 -14.14 -35.49
N ILE A 14 18.78 -14.58 -34.54
CA ILE A 14 17.87 -13.71 -33.81
C ILE A 14 18.78 -12.92 -32.86
N ILE A 15 19.46 -11.91 -33.40
CA ILE A 15 20.21 -10.95 -32.61
C ILE A 15 19.15 -10.12 -31.90
N PRO A 16 19.01 -10.20 -30.57
CA PRO A 16 18.04 -9.38 -29.86
C PRO A 16 18.40 -7.91 -30.12
N SER A 17 17.48 -7.16 -30.73
CA SER A 17 17.65 -5.74 -31.10
C SER A 17 17.90 -4.81 -29.92
N ALA A 18 17.82 -5.30 -28.68
CA ALA A 18 18.08 -4.54 -27.47
C ALA A 18 19.04 -5.32 -26.56
N PRO A 19 20.03 -4.64 -25.93
CA PRO A 19 20.90 -5.29 -24.97
C PRO A 19 20.06 -5.78 -23.80
N VAL A 20 19.98 -7.11 -23.62
CA VAL A 20 19.39 -7.69 -22.42
C VAL A 20 20.30 -7.30 -21.26
N PRO A 21 19.79 -6.60 -20.22
CA PRO A 21 20.63 -6.26 -19.09
C PRO A 21 21.13 -7.55 -18.45
N ALA A 22 22.46 -7.67 -18.32
CA ALA A 22 23.06 -8.78 -17.62
C ALA A 22 22.47 -8.84 -16.19
N ARG A 23 21.89 -9.98 -15.83
CA ARG A 23 21.32 -10.20 -14.49
C ARG A 23 22.46 -10.15 -13.48
N THR A 24 22.65 -9.00 -12.87
CA THR A 24 23.51 -8.85 -11.69
C THR A 24 22.73 -9.41 -10.51
N GLU A 25 22.96 -10.70 -10.21
CA GLU A 25 22.51 -11.26 -8.95
C GLU A 25 23.23 -10.53 -7.81
N ARG A 26 22.52 -9.60 -7.14
CA ARG A 26 23.02 -9.03 -5.89
C ARG A 26 23.04 -10.16 -4.86
N ARG A 27 24.21 -10.76 -4.64
CA ARG A 27 24.40 -11.71 -3.55
C ARG A 27 24.42 -10.92 -2.24
N VAL A 28 23.34 -11.03 -1.48
CA VAL A 28 23.31 -10.55 -0.10
C VAL A 28 23.97 -11.60 0.78
N ASN A 29 24.94 -11.18 1.59
CA ASN A 29 25.54 -12.06 2.59
C ASN A 29 24.52 -12.25 3.71
N THR A 30 23.93 -13.46 3.81
CA THR A 30 22.95 -13.81 4.84
C THR A 30 23.60 -14.35 6.12
N THR A 31 24.93 -14.34 6.20
CA THR A 31 25.65 -14.81 7.39
C THR A 31 25.51 -13.81 8.54
N GLN A 32 25.25 -12.54 8.23
CA GLN A 32 24.82 -11.58 9.24
C GLN A 32 23.30 -11.61 9.40
N PRO A 33 22.78 -11.77 10.64
CA PRO A 33 21.38 -11.55 10.89
C PRO A 33 21.04 -10.10 10.52
N PRO A 34 19.88 -9.84 9.87
CA PRO A 34 19.43 -8.47 9.66
C PRO A 34 19.34 -7.77 11.03
N PRO A 35 19.65 -6.46 11.10
CA PRO A 35 19.44 -5.71 12.33
C PRO A 35 17.97 -5.88 12.73
N GLN A 36 17.72 -6.50 13.88
CA GLN A 36 16.37 -6.61 14.38
C GLN A 36 15.91 -5.20 14.77
N PRO A 37 14.73 -4.74 14.33
CA PRO A 37 14.17 -3.50 14.85
C PRO A 37 13.99 -3.68 16.36
N GLY A 38 14.83 -3.02 17.16
CA GLY A 38 14.86 -3.12 18.63
C GLY A 38 16.24 -3.34 19.25
N SER A 39 17.29 -3.68 18.49
CA SER A 39 18.64 -4.01 19.04
C SER A 39 19.53 -2.79 19.41
N GLY A 40 18.92 -1.64 19.73
CA GLY A 40 19.62 -0.54 20.40
C GLY A 40 19.73 -0.82 21.90
N PRO A 41 20.48 -0.01 22.69
CA PRO A 41 20.40 -0.11 24.15
C PRO A 41 18.92 -0.03 24.53
N GLU A 42 18.36 -1.11 25.06
CA GLU A 42 16.93 -1.17 25.34
C GLU A 42 16.59 0.00 26.24
N ASP A 43 15.76 0.91 25.74
CA ASP A 43 14.99 1.77 26.62
C ASP A 43 13.98 0.86 27.33
N LEU A 44 14.46 0.20 28.39
CA LEU A 44 13.70 -0.74 29.23
C LEU A 44 12.53 -0.07 29.97
N SER A 45 12.33 1.24 29.76
CA SER A 45 11.17 1.96 30.28
C SER A 45 9.91 1.77 29.42
N GLY A 46 10.06 1.29 28.18
CA GLY A 46 8.95 0.99 27.28
C GLY A 46 8.38 -0.42 27.47
N PRO A 47 7.11 -0.66 27.08
CA PRO A 47 6.54 -2.01 27.09
C PRO A 47 7.33 -2.93 26.15
N GLU A 48 7.55 -4.17 26.59
CA GLU A 48 8.27 -5.19 25.83
C GLU A 48 7.64 -5.42 24.45
N ALA A 49 8.48 -5.57 23.42
CA ALA A 49 8.03 -5.74 22.05
C ALA A 49 7.29 -7.07 21.88
N ARG A 50 5.97 -7.00 21.69
CA ARG A 50 5.09 -8.18 21.56
C ARG A 50 5.44 -9.03 20.34
N LEU A 51 5.37 -10.35 20.52
CA LEU A 51 5.47 -11.32 19.42
C LEU A 51 4.32 -11.09 18.41
N PRO A 52 4.48 -11.48 17.13
CA PRO A 52 3.45 -11.26 16.12
C PRO A 52 2.06 -11.77 16.54
N HIS A 53 2.00 -12.99 17.09
CA HIS A 53 0.74 -13.60 17.54
C HIS A 53 0.18 -12.98 18.83
N GLU A 54 1.00 -12.29 19.62
CA GLU A 54 0.53 -11.53 20.79
C GLU A 54 0.02 -10.15 20.38
N ARG A 55 0.69 -9.53 19.40
CA ARG A 55 0.27 -8.27 18.80
C ARG A 55 -1.09 -8.40 18.13
N ASP A 56 -1.28 -9.49 17.38
CA ASP A 56 -2.54 -9.77 16.68
C ASP A 56 -3.71 -10.04 17.64
N GLN A 57 -3.44 -10.54 18.85
CA GLN A 57 -4.45 -10.74 19.90
C GLN A 57 -4.66 -9.51 20.79
N SER A 58 -3.89 -8.44 20.58
CA SER A 58 -3.98 -7.29 21.45
C SER A 58 -5.01 -6.27 20.98
N VAL A 59 -5.82 -5.80 21.93
CA VAL A 59 -6.97 -4.90 21.66
C VAL A 59 -6.59 -3.42 21.69
N ASP A 60 -5.42 -3.10 22.21
CA ASP A 60 -4.96 -1.74 22.50
C ASP A 60 -3.84 -1.30 21.54
N MET A 61 -3.85 -1.79 20.29
CA MET A 61 -2.85 -1.43 19.28
C MET A 61 -3.03 0.00 18.75
N THR A 62 -4.23 0.55 18.91
CA THR A 62 -4.61 1.88 18.44
C THR A 62 -4.86 2.81 19.63
N HIS A 63 -3.90 2.87 20.55
CA HIS A 63 -3.81 3.91 21.56
C HIS A 63 -3.67 5.30 20.89
N GLY A 64 -4.56 6.24 21.23
CA GLY A 64 -4.57 7.62 20.74
C GLY A 64 -5.87 8.37 21.03
N GLU A 65 -5.86 9.70 20.89
CA GLU A 65 -7.10 10.48 20.79
C GLU A 65 -7.77 10.17 19.44
N PRO A 66 -9.07 9.86 19.42
CA PRO A 66 -9.79 9.69 18.17
C PRO A 66 -9.73 10.99 17.38
N ASP A 67 -9.59 10.88 16.05
CA ASP A 67 -9.64 12.04 15.18
C ASP A 67 -10.97 12.80 15.40
N ALA A 68 -10.90 14.12 15.52
CA ALA A 68 -12.07 14.96 15.75
C ALA A 68 -13.17 14.76 14.70
N GLN A 69 -12.80 14.43 13.45
CA GLN A 69 -13.75 14.11 12.39
C GLN A 69 -14.48 12.77 12.66
N VAL A 70 -13.77 11.78 13.20
CA VAL A 70 -14.33 10.47 13.56
C VAL A 70 -15.27 10.60 14.76
N GLU A 71 -14.93 11.41 15.76
CA GLU A 71 -15.83 11.70 16.88
C GLU A 71 -17.14 12.36 16.40
N GLN A 72 -17.03 13.32 15.49
CA GLN A 72 -18.18 14.02 14.95
C GLN A 72 -19.08 13.06 14.16
N ALA A 73 -18.50 12.23 13.28
CA ALA A 73 -19.22 11.21 12.55
C ALA A 73 -19.95 10.24 13.48
N TYR A 74 -19.32 9.82 14.58
CA TYR A 74 -19.96 8.98 15.60
C TYR A 74 -21.18 9.66 16.23
N ARG A 75 -21.05 10.94 16.61
CA ARG A 75 -22.16 11.72 17.18
C ARG A 75 -23.31 11.87 16.19
N ASP A 76 -23.02 12.04 14.91
CA ASP A 76 -24.03 12.21 13.88
C ASP A 76 -24.77 10.90 13.58
N VAL A 77 -24.07 9.77 13.49
CA VAL A 77 -24.68 8.44 13.36
C VAL A 77 -25.55 8.12 14.59
N LYS A 78 -25.06 8.42 15.80
CA LYS A 78 -25.85 8.29 17.06
C LYS A 78 -27.15 9.10 17.03
N ARG A 79 -27.17 10.24 16.34
CA ARG A 79 -28.36 11.09 16.16
C ARG A 79 -29.27 10.61 15.03
N GLY A 80 -28.87 9.59 14.27
CA GLY A 80 -29.60 9.07 13.11
C GLY A 80 -29.42 9.92 11.84
N LEU A 81 -28.40 10.78 11.79
CA LEU A 81 -28.12 11.62 10.64
C LEU A 81 -27.35 10.81 9.59
N GLN A 82 -28.00 10.49 8.47
CA GLN A 82 -27.45 9.66 7.39
C GLN A 82 -26.55 10.47 6.44
N ASP A 83 -26.94 11.69 6.10
CA ASP A 83 -26.16 12.64 5.29
C ASP A 83 -25.64 13.77 6.19
N THR A 84 -24.40 13.63 6.65
CA THR A 84 -23.74 14.59 7.54
C THR A 84 -22.94 15.64 6.78
N ASP A 85 -22.93 15.55 5.45
CA ASP A 85 -22.26 16.51 4.60
C ASP A 85 -23.05 17.84 4.53
N ARG A 86 -22.39 18.88 3.98
CA ARG A 86 -23.05 20.15 3.71
C ARG A 86 -23.74 20.19 2.35
N GLY A 87 -23.84 19.07 1.63
CA GLY A 87 -24.31 19.00 0.25
C GLY A 87 -25.70 19.63 0.07
N PRO A 88 -26.73 19.19 0.82
CA PRO A 88 -28.08 19.73 0.68
C PRO A 88 -28.20 21.21 1.06
N ALA A 89 -27.44 21.68 2.06
CA ALA A 89 -27.45 23.08 2.46
C ALA A 89 -26.72 23.98 1.45
N ALA A 90 -25.59 23.50 0.92
CA ALA A 90 -24.80 24.19 -0.10
C ALA A 90 -25.57 24.31 -1.42
N ASP A 91 -26.23 23.25 -1.87
CA ASP A 91 -27.07 23.30 -3.08
C ASP A 91 -28.22 24.30 -2.91
N LYS A 92 -28.94 24.26 -1.77
CA LYS A 92 -29.99 25.25 -1.48
C LYS A 92 -29.48 26.69 -1.49
N ALA A 93 -28.30 26.95 -0.92
CA ALA A 93 -27.69 28.28 -0.93
C ALA A 93 -27.33 28.72 -2.35
N TYR A 94 -26.72 27.84 -3.14
CA TYR A 94 -26.36 28.08 -4.54
C TYR A 94 -27.59 28.38 -5.40
N GLN A 95 -28.66 27.58 -5.29
CA GLN A 95 -29.90 27.81 -6.01
C GLN A 95 -30.56 29.14 -5.65
N LYS A 96 -30.49 29.54 -4.37
CA LYS A 96 -31.01 30.83 -3.90
C LYS A 96 -30.22 31.99 -4.51
N GLN A 97 -28.89 31.90 -4.55
CA GLN A 97 -28.04 32.92 -5.16
C GLN A 97 -28.33 33.02 -6.67
N LYS A 98 -28.35 31.89 -7.39
CA LYS A 98 -28.63 31.83 -8.83
C LYS A 98 -30.00 32.41 -9.23
N ARG A 99 -30.99 32.36 -8.34
CA ARG A 99 -32.34 32.92 -8.58
C ARG A 99 -32.47 34.40 -8.18
N ALA A 100 -31.48 34.93 -7.46
CA ALA A 100 -31.44 36.32 -7.04
C ALA A 100 -30.66 37.22 -8.03
N ASP A 101 -29.91 36.59 -8.95
CA ASP A 101 -29.34 37.19 -10.16
C ASP A 101 -30.34 37.17 -11.32
#